data_AF-A0A4P5Y7G0-F1
#
_entry.id   AF-A0A4P5Y7G0-F1
#
_cell.length_a   1.000
_cell.length_b   1.000
_cell.length_c   1.000
_cell.angle_alpha   90.00
_cell.angle_beta   90.00
_cell.angle_gamma   90.00
#
_symmetry.space_group_name_H-M   'P 1'
#
loop_
_entity.id
_entity.type
_entity.pdbx_description
1 polymer ?
#
loop_
_entity_poly.entity_id
_entity_poly.type
_entity_poly.pdbx_seq_one_letter_code
_entity_poly.pdbx_strand_id
1 'polypeptide(L)'
;MEIRENLNGTVAVNGATVVGFIAPEKTCHLCGFDKTIYFDQHDAYACPACKQWLEGACSDPQCSYCPKRPAHPFSQNETSH
;
A
#
# COMPACT_ATOMS: atom_id res chain seq x y z
N MET A 1 2.60 10.31 12.43
CA MET A 1 1.79 9.55 11.47
C MET A 1 0.93 8.58 12.27
N GLU A 2 -0.37 8.58 12.02
CA GLU A 2 -1.29 7.63 12.65
C GLU A 2 -1.61 6.52 11.64
N ILE A 3 -1.32 5.27 12.03
CA ILE A 3 -1.64 4.07 11.25
C ILE A 3 -2.36 3.10 12.18
N ARG A 4 -3.52 2.62 11.77
CA ARG A 4 -4.31 1.67 12.55
C ARG A 4 -4.97 0.65 11.63
N GLU A 5 -4.80 -0.62 11.95
CA GLU A 5 -5.53 -1.70 11.29
C GLU A 5 -6.94 -1.83 11.90
N ASN A 6 -7.92 -2.04 11.03
CA ASN A 6 -9.32 -2.26 11.36
C ASN A 6 -9.66 -3.74 11.16
N LEU A 7 -10.63 -4.24 11.93
CA LEU A 7 -11.06 -5.65 11.89
C LEU A 7 -11.71 -6.08 10.56
N ASN A 8 -12.02 -5.13 9.66
CA ASN A 8 -12.58 -5.39 8.33
C ASN A 8 -11.52 -5.52 7.22
N GLY A 9 -10.24 -5.70 7.57
CA GLY A 9 -9.15 -5.81 6.59
C GLY A 9 -8.80 -4.48 5.92
N THR A 10 -8.98 -3.37 6.63
CA THR A 10 -8.57 -2.04 6.15
C THR A 10 -7.58 -1.40 7.11
N VAL A 11 -6.76 -0.49 6.60
CA VAL A 11 -5.80 0.29 7.37
C VAL A 11 -6.15 1.76 7.24
N ALA A 12 -6.36 2.44 8.37
CA ALA A 12 -6.44 3.88 8.45
C ALA A 12 -5.02 4.47 8.42
N VAL A 13 -4.76 5.44 7.55
CA VAL A 13 -3.48 6.12 7.35
C VAL A 13 -3.73 7.63 7.25
N ASN A 14 -3.38 8.39 8.30
CA ASN A 14 -3.58 9.85 8.35
C ASN A 14 -4.99 10.30 7.88
N GLY A 15 -6.04 9.57 8.25
CA GLY A 15 -7.43 9.88 7.90
C GLY A 15 -7.94 9.26 6.58
N ALA A 16 -7.07 8.69 5.74
CA ALA A 16 -7.49 7.87 4.61
C ALA A 16 -7.65 6.39 5.04
N THR A 17 -8.51 5.64 4.36
CA THR A 17 -8.69 4.20 4.60
C THR A 17 -8.31 3.42 3.35
N VAL A 18 -7.44 2.43 3.48
CA VAL A 18 -7.02 1.53 2.39
C VAL A 18 -7.33 0.08 2.73
N VAL A 19 -7.57 -0.77 1.74
CA VAL A 19 -7.74 -2.22 1.93
C VAL A 19 -6.35 -2.86 2.01
N GLY A 20 -6.08 -3.60 3.07
CA GLY A 20 -4.77 -4.18 3.33
C GLY A 20 -4.49 -4.40 4.81
N PHE A 21 -3.23 -4.69 5.11
CA PHE A 21 -2.77 -5.02 6.46
C PHE A 21 -1.47 -4.29 6.79
N ILE A 22 -1.23 -3.99 8.06
CA ILE A 22 0.04 -3.42 8.51
C ILE A 22 1.08 -4.54 8.52
N ALA A 23 2.21 -4.30 7.86
CA ALA A 23 3.36 -5.17 7.80
C ALA A 23 4.52 -4.57 8.61
N PRO A 24 4.59 -4.83 9.93
CA PRO A 24 5.62 -4.27 10.80
C PRO A 24 6.99 -4.93 10.62
N GLU A 25 7.08 -6.09 9.97
CA GLU A 25 8.36 -6.75 9.70
C GLU A 25 9.12 -6.14 8.52
N LYS A 26 8.48 -5.25 7.74
CA LYS A 26 9.04 -4.66 6.53
C LYS A 26 9.20 -3.15 6.69
N THR A 27 10.45 -2.71 6.64
CA THR A 27 10.85 -1.29 6.72
C THR A 27 11.01 -0.70 5.33
N CYS A 28 10.62 0.57 5.16
CA CYS A 28 10.82 1.29 3.91
C CYS A 28 12.31 1.55 3.65
N HIS A 29 12.87 1.00 2.57
CA HIS A 29 14.26 1.25 2.18
C HIS A 29 14.53 2.68 1.63
N LEU A 30 13.49 3.48 1.40
CA LEU A 30 13.62 4.85 0.89
C LEU A 30 13.73 5.89 2.02
N CYS A 31 12.96 5.73 3.10
CA CYS A 31 12.90 6.71 4.19
C CYS A 31 13.17 6.13 5.59
N GLY A 32 13.34 4.81 5.72
CA GLY A 32 13.57 4.15 7.00
C GLY A 32 12.34 4.00 7.89
N PHE A 33 11.13 4.30 7.39
CA PHE A 33 9.91 4.15 8.17
C PHE A 33 9.63 2.66 8.45
N ASP A 34 9.36 2.33 9.71
CA ASP A 34 9.35 0.98 10.29
C ASP A 34 8.04 0.20 10.03
N LYS A 35 7.04 0.84 9.43
CA LYS A 35 5.73 0.23 9.15
C LYS A 35 5.35 0.39 7.70
N THR A 36 5.07 -0.72 7.03
CA THR A 36 4.56 -0.72 5.66
C THR A 36 3.16 -1.29 5.62
N ILE A 37 2.48 -1.11 4.50
CA ILE A 37 1.12 -1.64 4.29
C ILE A 37 1.19 -2.61 3.13
N TYR A 38 0.72 -3.82 3.36
CA TYR A 38 0.55 -4.83 2.32
C TYR A 38 -0.84 -4.68 1.70
N PHE A 39 -0.87 -4.55 0.37
CA PHE A 39 -2.10 -4.46 -0.43
C PHE A 39 -2.37 -5.80 -1.11
N ASP A 40 -3.33 -6.56 -0.58
CA ASP A 40 -3.71 -7.89 -1.09
C ASP A 40 -4.11 -7.85 -2.58
N GLN A 41 -4.87 -6.84 -3.00
CA GLN A 41 -5.32 -6.68 -4.39
C GLN A 41 -4.19 -6.41 -5.39
N HIS A 42 -3.01 -6.07 -4.89
CA HIS A 42 -1.85 -5.65 -5.66
C HIS A 42 -0.62 -6.53 -5.44
N ASP A 43 -0.72 -7.47 -4.49
CA ASP A 43 0.36 -8.30 -3.99
C ASP A 43 1.66 -7.51 -3.81
N ALA A 44 1.56 -6.38 -3.10
CA ALA A 44 2.66 -5.42 -2.99
C ALA A 44 2.63 -4.63 -1.68
N TYR A 45 3.82 -4.24 -1.23
CA TYR A 45 4.01 -3.39 -0.07
C TYR A 45 4.18 -1.93 -0.47
N ALA A 46 3.58 -1.04 0.31
CA ALA A 46 3.75 0.40 0.17
C ALA A 46 4.16 1.06 1.48
N CYS A 47 4.93 2.13 1.37
CA CYS A 47 5.24 2.98 2.50
C CYS A 47 4.22 4.11 2.62
N PRO A 48 3.46 4.21 3.74
CA PRO A 48 2.51 5.30 3.96
C PRO A 48 3.18 6.67 4.14
N ALA A 49 4.47 6.69 4.54
CA ALA A 49 5.24 7.94 4.66
C ALA A 49 5.70 8.48 3.30
N CYS A 50 6.29 7.64 2.45
CA CYS A 50 6.72 8.04 1.11
C CYS A 50 5.55 8.12 0.12
N LYS A 51 4.45 7.42 0.40
CA LYS A 51 3.36 7.16 -0.56
C LYS A 51 3.87 6.50 -1.83
N GLN A 52 4.77 5.53 -1.69
CA GLN A 52 5.42 4.80 -2.78
C GLN A 52 5.28 3.29 -2.57
N TRP A 53 5.16 2.57 -3.69
CA TRP A 53 5.37 1.12 -3.71
C TRP A 53 6.83 0.81 -3.38
N LEU A 54 7.05 -0.27 -2.64
CA LEU A 54 8.39 -0.74 -2.28
C LEU A 54 8.90 -1.83 -3.23
N GLU A 55 8.03 -2.29 -4.12
CA GLU A 55 8.32 -3.33 -5.10
C GLU A 55 8.01 -2.84 -6.50
N GLY A 56 8.88 -3.17 -7.44
CA GLY A 56 8.65 -2.94 -8.86
C GLY A 56 7.64 -3.92 -9.45
N ALA A 57 7.38 -3.75 -10.75
CA ALA A 57 6.71 -4.78 -11.55
C ALA A 57 7.54 -6.07 -11.53
N CYS A 58 6.89 -7.23 -11.41
CA CYS A 58 7.57 -8.49 -11.58
C CYS A 58 7.86 -8.74 -13.07
N SER A 59 8.78 -9.66 -13.36
CA SER A 59 9.15 -10.03 -14.74
C SER A 59 8.15 -11.00 -15.39
N ASP A 60 7.09 -11.42 -14.67
CA ASP A 60 6.10 -12.36 -15.20
C ASP A 60 5.08 -11.63 -16.09
N PRO A 61 5.08 -11.89 -17.43
CA PRO A 61 4.14 -11.26 -18.34
C PRO A 61 2.69 -11.73 -18.12
N GLN A 62 2.46 -12.81 -17.37
CA GLN A 62 1.12 -13.31 -17.04
C GLN A 62 0.61 -12.79 -15.68
N CYS A 63 1.37 -11.93 -14.99
CA CYS A 63 0.98 -11.42 -13.69
C CYS A 63 -0.29 -10.55 -13.78
N SER A 64 -1.33 -10.94 -13.05
CA SER A 64 -2.62 -10.25 -13.02
C SER A 64 -2.67 -9.08 -12.02
N TYR A 65 -1.67 -8.97 -11.14
CA TYR A 65 -1.57 -7.94 -10.10
C TYR A 65 -0.84 -6.69 -10.58
N CYS A 66 0.35 -6.86 -11.19
CA CYS A 66 1.19 -5.73 -11.64
C CYS A 66 0.44 -4.72 -12.54
N PRO A 67 -0.33 -5.15 -13.56
CA PRO A 67 -1.03 -4.21 -14.45
C PRO A 67 -2.15 -3.42 -13.76
N LYS A 68 -2.67 -3.90 -12.61
CA LYS A 68 -3.73 -3.25 -11.86
C LYS A 68 -3.19 -2.28 -10.80
N ARG A 69 -1.87 -2.25 -10.58
CA ARG A 69 -1.27 -1.36 -9.57
C ARG A 69 -1.37 0.09 -10.05
N PRO A 70 -2.01 0.98 -9.27
CA PRO A 70 -1.99 2.41 -9.58
C PRO A 70 -0.56 2.95 -9.48
N ALA A 71 -0.30 4.09 -10.13
CA ALA A 71 1.01 4.75 -10.07
C ALA A 71 1.42 5.10 -8.62
N HIS A 72 0.45 5.43 -7.75
CA HIS A 72 0.69 5.65 -6.33
C HIS A 72 -0.27 4.82 -5.45
N PRO A 73 0.22 4.19 -4.38
CA PRO A 73 -0.57 3.28 -3.52
C PRO A 73 -1.72 3.95 -2.78
N PHE A 74 -1.64 5.26 -2.54
CA PHE A 74 -2.62 6.02 -1.77
C PHE A 74 -3.33 7.10 -2.60
N SER A 75 -3.15 7.14 -3.93
CA SER A 75 -3.82 8.12 -4.80
C SER A 75 -5.23 7.67 -5.19
N GLN A 76 -6.03 7.26 -4.20
CA GLN A 76 -7.46 7.00 -4.39
C GLN A 76 -8.21 8.30 -4.04
N ASN A 77 -8.23 9.22 -5.01
CA ASN A 77 -9.05 10.43 -5.08
C ASN A 77 -9.78 10.31 -6.43
N GLU A 78 -11.06 10.55 -6.66
CA GLU A 78 -12.25 10.92 -5.90
C GLU A 78 -13.43 10.44 -6.75
N THR A 79 -14.44 9.77 -6.20
CA THR A 79 -15.76 9.73 -6.85
C THR A 79 -16.80 10.21 -5.86
N SER A 80 -16.81 11.52 -5.63
CA SER A 80 -18.10 12.22 -5.58
C SER A 80 -18.59 12.31 -7.03
N HIS A 81 -19.49 11.41 -7.42
CA HIS A 81 -20.63 11.78 -8.25
C HIS A 81 -21.73 10.73 -8.14
#